data_AF-A0A348Y8D5-F1
#
_entry.id   AF-A0A348Y8D5-F1
#
_cell.length_a   1.000
_cell.length_b   1.000
_cell.length_c   1.000
_cell.angle_alpha   90.00
_cell.angle_beta   90.00
_cell.angle_gamma   90.00
#
_symmetry.space_group_name_H-M   'P 1'
#
loop_
_entity.id
_entity.type
_entity.pdbx_description
1 polymer ?
#
loop_
_entity_poly.entity_id
_entity_poly.type
_entity_poly.pdbx_seq_one_letter_code
_entity_poly.pdbx_strand_id
1 'polypeptide(L)'
;TSNCTNIIFYMARLVSDDRLPWDYRIWVSGWLPNYLYDAGMLDANPENRGQPWSMDTWYERTHINPKVKGFQNSSDIHGNEFSQQIRQSIPIPPLADSQNIAEANAKSAAQASH
;
A
#
# COMPACT_ATOMS: atom_id res chain seq x y z
N THR A 1 23.12 1.97 -7.81
CA THR A 1 22.74 2.82 -6.66
C THR A 1 21.24 2.82 -6.52
N SER A 2 20.71 2.29 -5.43
CA SER A 2 19.27 2.28 -5.16
C SER A 2 18.90 3.57 -4.45
N ASN A 3 18.12 4.43 -5.11
CA ASN A 3 17.43 5.53 -4.45
C ASN A 3 16.18 4.96 -3.73
N CYS A 4 15.76 5.58 -2.63
CA CYS A 4 14.58 5.15 -1.85
C CYS A 4 13.30 5.05 -2.69
N THR A 5 13.21 5.75 -3.81
CA THR A 5 12.10 5.62 -4.77
C THR A 5 12.19 4.33 -5.59
N ASN A 6 13.38 3.95 -6.06
CA ASN A 6 13.55 2.79 -6.95
C ASN A 6 13.34 1.46 -6.24
N ILE A 7 13.69 1.37 -4.95
CA ILE A 7 13.56 0.10 -4.20
C ILE A 7 12.09 -0.33 -4.05
N ILE A 8 11.17 0.62 -3.88
CA ILE A 8 9.73 0.34 -3.79
C ILE A 8 9.20 -0.22 -5.12
N PHE A 9 9.64 0.32 -6.25
CA PHE A 9 9.26 -0.19 -7.57
C PHE A 9 9.76 -1.63 -7.82
N TYR A 10 10.99 -1.94 -7.40
CA TYR A 10 11.51 -3.31 -7.48
C TYR A 10 10.72 -4.27 -6.59
N MET A 11 10.35 -3.86 -5.37
CA MET A 11 9.55 -4.71 -4.49
C MET A 11 8.16 -4.97 -5.06
N ALA A 12 7.48 -3.93 -5.56
CA ALA A 12 6.19 -4.08 -6.24
C ALA A 12 6.26 -5.07 -7.40
N ARG A 13 7.35 -5.07 -8.17
CA ARG A 13 7.61 -6.02 -9.26
C ARG A 13 7.71 -7.46 -8.84
N LEU A 14 8.32 -7.72 -7.70
CA LEU A 14 8.50 -9.08 -7.22
C LEU A 14 7.20 -9.68 -6.68
N VAL A 15 6.24 -8.84 -6.26
CA VAL A 15 5.03 -9.31 -5.54
C VAL A 15 3.74 -9.21 -6.36
N SER A 16 3.75 -8.55 -7.52
CA SER A 16 2.51 -8.24 -8.25
C SER A 16 2.06 -9.28 -9.27
N ASP A 17 2.79 -10.37 -9.51
CA ASP A 17 2.44 -11.39 -10.53
C ASP A 17 1.97 -10.78 -11.88
N ASP A 18 2.71 -9.80 -12.42
CA ASP A 18 2.35 -9.05 -13.64
C ASP A 18 1.03 -8.23 -13.62
N ARG A 19 0.36 -8.11 -12.46
CA ARG A 19 -0.86 -7.30 -12.29
C ARG A 19 -0.62 -5.80 -12.22
N LEU A 20 0.63 -5.34 -12.22
CA LEU A 20 0.98 -3.93 -12.19
C LEU A 20 1.59 -3.50 -13.53
N PRO A 21 1.12 -2.38 -14.13
CA PRO A 21 1.57 -1.95 -15.44
C PRO A 21 3.00 -1.41 -15.31
N TRP A 22 3.90 -1.96 -16.11
CA TRP A 22 5.33 -1.57 -16.12
C TRP A 22 5.59 -0.22 -16.78
N ASP A 23 4.57 0.37 -17.37
CA ASP A 23 4.65 1.69 -17.96
C ASP A 23 4.63 2.75 -16.86
N TYR A 24 5.80 3.32 -16.57
CA TYR A 24 5.98 4.39 -15.58
C TYR A 24 5.02 5.58 -15.79
N ARG A 25 4.49 5.78 -17.01
CA ARG A 25 3.52 6.83 -17.32
C ARG A 25 2.21 6.62 -16.56
N ILE A 26 1.83 5.38 -16.26
CA ILE A 26 0.66 5.06 -15.42
C ILE A 26 0.87 5.55 -13.98
N TRP A 27 2.09 5.39 -13.46
CA TRP A 27 2.46 5.78 -12.10
C TRP A 27 2.56 7.31 -11.96
N VAL A 28 3.15 7.97 -12.95
CA VAL A 28 3.49 9.40 -12.88
C VAL A 28 2.32 10.31 -13.30
N SER A 29 1.37 9.82 -14.09
CA SER A 29 0.22 10.61 -14.56
C SER A 29 -0.87 10.85 -13.50
N GLY A 30 -0.75 10.22 -12.33
CA GLY A 30 -1.81 10.21 -11.32
C GLY A 30 -2.95 9.23 -11.64
N TRP A 31 -2.81 8.38 -12.67
CA TRP A 31 -3.84 7.40 -13.02
C TRP A 31 -3.80 6.13 -12.15
N LEU A 32 -2.65 5.83 -11.55
CA LEU A 32 -2.43 4.65 -10.71
C LEU A 32 -3.58 4.33 -9.72
N PRO A 33 -4.15 5.29 -8.96
CA PRO A 33 -5.21 4.96 -8.01
C PRO A 33 -6.46 4.38 -8.70
N ASN A 34 -6.84 4.90 -9.87
CA ASN A 34 -7.96 4.36 -10.66
C ASN A 34 -7.63 2.98 -11.22
N TYR A 35 -6.39 2.75 -11.65
CA TYR A 35 -5.97 1.43 -12.10
C TYR A 35 -6.10 0.38 -10.98
N LEU A 36 -5.60 0.69 -9.78
CA LEU A 36 -5.67 -0.21 -8.63
C LEU A 36 -7.12 -0.49 -8.23
N TYR A 37 -8.00 0.51 -8.37
CA TYR A 37 -9.44 0.35 -8.23
C TYR A 37 -9.97 -0.64 -9.28
N ASP A 38 -9.77 -0.40 -10.57
CA ASP A 38 -10.30 -1.27 -11.64
C ASP A 38 -9.75 -2.71 -11.58
N ALA A 39 -8.51 -2.87 -11.13
CA ALA A 39 -7.88 -4.17 -10.91
C ALA A 39 -8.35 -4.90 -9.64
N GLY A 40 -9.19 -4.26 -8.81
CA GLY A 40 -9.68 -4.80 -7.54
C GLY A 40 -8.61 -4.87 -6.44
N MET A 41 -7.50 -4.16 -6.59
CA MET A 41 -6.37 -4.19 -5.64
C MET A 41 -6.59 -3.30 -4.40
N LEU A 42 -7.62 -2.46 -4.41
CA LEU A 42 -8.07 -1.69 -3.24
C LEU A 42 -9.11 -2.43 -2.40
N ASP A 43 -9.48 -3.65 -2.78
CA ASP A 43 -10.45 -4.45 -2.04
C ASP A 43 -9.88 -4.83 -0.67
N ALA A 44 -10.50 -4.29 0.38
CA ALA A 44 -10.14 -4.54 1.76
C ALA A 44 -11.17 -5.41 2.50
N ASN A 45 -12.13 -6.01 1.78
CA ASN A 45 -13.16 -6.86 2.36
C ASN A 45 -13.09 -8.28 1.73
N PRO A 46 -12.34 -9.21 2.34
CA PRO A 46 -12.18 -10.55 1.80
C PRO A 46 -13.48 -11.36 1.86
N GLU A 47 -14.36 -11.04 2.83
CA GLU A 47 -15.60 -11.76 3.07
C GLU A 47 -16.72 -11.34 2.11
N ASN A 48 -16.72 -10.08 1.67
CA ASN A 48 -17.67 -9.54 0.71
C ASN A 48 -16.90 -9.09 -0.52
N ARG A 49 -16.74 -9.98 -1.52
CA ARG A 49 -16.01 -9.72 -2.78
C ARG A 49 -16.41 -8.38 -3.41
N GLY A 50 -15.71 -7.31 -3.11
CA GLY A 50 -16.18 -5.99 -3.46
C GLY A 50 -15.44 -4.88 -2.74
N GLN A 51 -15.10 -3.86 -3.52
CA GLN A 51 -14.43 -2.69 -2.98
C GLN A 51 -15.28 -2.01 -1.91
N PRO A 52 -14.68 -1.61 -0.77
CA PRO A 52 -15.42 -1.03 0.34
C PRO A 52 -16.02 0.33 -0.01
N TRP A 53 -15.41 1.05 -0.95
CA TRP A 53 -15.71 2.44 -1.29
C TRP A 53 -15.66 2.66 -2.80
N SER A 54 -16.39 3.67 -3.28
CA SER A 54 -16.20 4.23 -4.62
C SER A 54 -14.87 4.99 -4.73
N MET A 55 -14.41 5.23 -5.96
CA MET A 55 -13.16 5.96 -6.19
C MET A 55 -13.19 7.40 -5.65
N ASP A 56 -14.34 8.09 -5.74
CA ASP A 56 -14.51 9.42 -5.17
C ASP A 56 -14.32 9.42 -3.64
N THR A 57 -14.89 8.40 -2.98
CA THR A 57 -14.76 8.22 -1.54
C THR A 57 -13.31 7.91 -1.15
N TRP A 58 -12.60 7.12 -1.97
CA TRP A 58 -11.16 6.90 -1.80
C TRP A 58 -10.38 8.21 -1.87
N TYR A 59 -10.60 9.07 -2.88
CA TYR A 59 -9.92 10.36 -2.97
C TYR A 59 -10.19 11.26 -1.77
N GLU A 60 -11.45 11.36 -1.34
CA GLU A 60 -11.83 12.18 -0.19
C GLU A 60 -11.15 11.67 1.10
N ARG A 61 -11.23 10.37 1.39
CA ARG A 61 -10.75 9.79 2.65
C ARG A 61 -9.24 9.62 2.73
N THR A 62 -8.56 9.54 1.59
CA THR A 62 -7.09 9.43 1.54
C THR A 62 -6.38 10.78 1.42
N HIS A 63 -7.13 11.89 1.33
CA HIS A 63 -6.52 13.22 1.28
C HIS A 63 -5.72 13.51 2.55
N ILE A 64 -4.39 13.56 2.40
CA ILE A 64 -3.44 13.68 3.52
C ILE A 64 -3.48 15.07 4.18
N ASN A 65 -3.52 16.16 3.40
CA ASN A 65 -3.33 17.52 3.94
C ASN A 65 -4.31 17.87 5.08
N PRO A 66 -5.62 17.57 5.00
CA PRO A 66 -6.53 17.80 6.12
C PRO A 66 -6.16 16.98 7.37
N LYS A 67 -5.69 15.74 7.21
CA LYS A 67 -5.38 14.82 8.32
C LYS A 67 -4.18 15.27 9.16
N VAL A 68 -3.31 16.08 8.59
CA VAL A 68 -2.06 16.52 9.22
C VAL A 68 -2.02 18.02 9.47
N LYS A 69 -3.15 18.73 9.37
CA LYS A 69 -3.22 20.19 9.55
C LYS A 69 -2.70 20.66 10.93
N GLY A 70 -2.74 19.81 11.95
CA GLY A 70 -2.23 20.09 13.30
C GLY A 70 -0.75 19.72 13.50
N PHE A 71 -0.10 19.08 12.52
CA PHE A 71 1.30 18.69 12.61
C PHE A 71 2.14 19.94 12.34
N GLN A 72 2.66 20.55 13.40
CA GLN A 72 3.60 21.66 13.28
C GLN A 72 4.99 21.11 12.92
N ASN A 73 5.79 21.85 12.15
CA ASN A 73 7.18 21.51 11.83
C ASN A 73 8.13 21.53 13.05
N SER A 74 7.60 21.46 14.28
CA SER A 74 8.36 21.25 15.51
C SER A 74 8.99 19.87 15.49
N SER A 75 10.27 19.81 15.84
CA SER A 75 11.21 18.69 15.73
C SER A 75 10.82 17.36 16.39
N ASP A 76 9.66 17.26 17.02
CA ASP A 76 9.24 16.10 17.83
C ASP A 76 8.18 15.23 17.12
N ILE A 77 7.82 15.54 15.87
CA ILE A 77 6.95 14.64 15.09
C ILE A 77 7.78 13.44 14.64
N HIS A 78 7.65 12.36 15.39
CA HIS A 78 8.22 11.07 15.02
C HIS A 78 7.49 10.53 13.78
N GLY A 79 8.23 10.03 12.78
CA GLY A 79 7.66 9.56 11.51
C GLY A 79 6.62 8.44 11.65
N ASN A 80 6.59 7.74 12.79
CA ASN A 80 5.57 6.75 13.13
C ASN A 80 4.19 7.40 13.38
N GLU A 81 4.13 8.53 14.07
CA GLU A 81 2.91 9.24 14.42
C GLU A 81 2.25 9.83 13.17
N PHE A 82 3.05 10.46 12.30
CA PHE A 82 2.60 10.90 10.99
C PHE A 82 2.02 9.74 10.17
N SER A 83 2.75 8.63 10.12
CA SER A 83 2.34 7.44 9.37
C SER A 83 1.05 6.80 9.92
N GLN A 84 0.83 6.83 11.24
CA GLN A 84 -0.41 6.38 11.86
C GLN A 84 -1.56 7.34 11.53
N GLN A 85 -1.33 8.64 11.67
CA GLN A 85 -2.34 9.68 11.43
C GLN A 85 -2.92 9.62 10.01
N ILE A 86 -2.07 9.51 8.98
CA ILE A 86 -2.54 9.49 7.59
C ILE A 86 -3.34 8.22 7.25
N ARG A 87 -3.09 7.11 7.96
CA ARG A 87 -3.75 5.81 7.77
C ARG A 87 -5.02 5.63 8.58
N GLN A 88 -5.35 6.57 9.47
CA GLN A 88 -6.58 6.51 10.26
C GLN A 88 -7.81 6.38 9.36
N SER A 89 -8.70 5.46 9.76
CA SER A 89 -9.98 5.15 9.11
C SER A 89 -9.87 4.69 7.66
N ILE A 90 -8.70 4.25 7.20
CA ILE A 90 -8.49 3.61 5.90
C ILE A 90 -8.66 2.09 6.06
N PRO A 91 -9.54 1.43 5.29
CA PRO A 91 -9.64 -0.02 5.20
C PRO A 91 -8.28 -0.60 4.86
N ILE A 92 -7.78 -1.45 5.76
CA ILE A 92 -6.53 -2.17 5.54
C ILE A 92 -6.95 -3.50 4.92
N PRO A 93 -6.52 -3.81 3.69
CA PRO A 93 -6.78 -5.12 3.14
C PRO A 93 -6.17 -6.19 4.05
N PRO A 94 -6.82 -7.36 4.20
CA PRO A 94 -6.31 -8.41 5.05
C PRO A 94 -4.96 -8.88 4.50
N LEU A 95 -3.90 -8.40 5.13
CA LEU A 95 -2.57 -8.95 4.97
C LEU A 95 -2.41 -10.23 5.80
N ALA A 96 -3.38 -10.57 6.67
CA ALA A 96 -3.27 -11.62 7.68
C ALA A 96 -3.09 -13.03 7.09
N ASP A 97 -3.81 -13.36 6.02
CA ASP A 97 -3.62 -14.65 5.33
C ASP A 97 -2.25 -14.70 4.65
N SER A 98 -1.78 -13.56 4.15
CA SER A 98 -0.47 -13.42 3.50
C SER A 98 0.69 -13.43 4.50
N GLN A 99 0.49 -12.96 5.73
CA GLN A 99 1.53 -12.93 6.77
C GLN A 99 1.86 -14.33 7.28
N ASN A 100 0.85 -15.15 7.61
CA ASN A 100 1.08 -16.52 8.06
C ASN A 100 1.73 -17.37 6.97
N ILE A 101 1.32 -17.19 5.70
CA ILE A 101 1.90 -17.87 4.55
C ILE A 101 3.33 -17.36 4.26
N ALA A 102 3.56 -16.05 4.32
CA ALA A 102 4.88 -15.46 4.13
C ALA A 102 5.86 -15.87 5.23
N GLU A 103 5.41 -15.93 6.49
CA GLU A 103 6.22 -16.41 7.63
C GLU A 103 6.52 -17.90 7.51
N ALA A 104 5.56 -18.72 7.08
CA ALA A 104 5.77 -20.14 6.83
C ALA A 104 6.79 -20.35 5.69
N ASN A 105 6.64 -19.64 4.57
CA ASN A 105 7.56 -19.71 3.43
C ASN A 105 8.97 -19.22 3.79
N ALA A 106 9.07 -18.14 4.59
CA ALA A 106 10.36 -17.63 5.06
C ALA A 106 11.07 -18.63 5.99
N LYS A 107 10.33 -19.32 6.88
CA LYS A 107 10.88 -20.38 7.74
C LYS A 107 11.33 -21.59 6.92
N SER A 108 10.55 -22.03 5.94
CA SER A 108 10.94 -23.15 5.06
C SER A 108 12.17 -22.82 4.20
N ALA A 109 12.26 -21.60 3.67
CA ALA A 109 13.43 -21.15 2.90
C ALA A 109 14.71 -21.07 3.76
N ALA A 110 14.59 -20.65 5.02
CA ALA A 110 15.73 -20.62 5.95
C ALA A 110 16.23 -22.03 6.33
N GLN A 111 15.35 -23.03 6.38
CA GLN A 111 15.70 -24.42 6.68
C GLN A 111 16.32 -25.17 5.49
N ALA A 112 16.01 -24.77 4.25
CA ALA A 112 16.56 -25.37 3.03
C ALA A 112 17.97 -24.86 2.67
N SER A 113 18.47 -23.86 3.38
CA SER A 113 19.79 -23.24 3.16
C SER A 113 20.91 -23.82 4.04
N HIS A 114 20.65 -24.97 4.68
CA HIS A 114 21.59 -25.73 5.51
C HIS A 114 21.86 -27.11 4.94
#